data_AF-A0A351CWU0-F1
#
_entry.id   AF-A0A351CWU0-F1
#
_cell.length_a   1.000
_cell.length_b   1.000
_cell.length_c   1.000
_cell.angle_alpha   90.00
_cell.angle_beta   90.00
_cell.angle_gamma   90.00
#
_symmetry.space_group_name_H-M   'P 1'
#
loop_
_entity.id
_entity.type
_entity.pdbx_description
1 polymer ?
#
loop_
_entity_poly.entity_id
_entity_poly.type
_entity_poly.pdbx_seq_one_letter_code
_entity_poly.pdbx_strand_id
1 'polypeptide(L)'
;LVALKMTAYLDVMIPLMFYIALLMVLARWYRDNEMAVLASAGMGITSFLKPAGMIAAGVTAVVALFAFYLTPQALAKGYTIEAEYRNSSEVSGVVPGQFIETREGGGVYYVESFNRDENYYENVFVYKSSFNREGVVVSAIAYRTFDADSGHQFLVLKDGTRYEGTPGTPSYRVIDFETYALRMEPLDRAEIHLPVKALPNAEIAYAEHPILRGEWYWRIAKVMVFPVLTLFALGLSFVDGRGGRASGMVAAFMVYLFYTNILGYMIAAVKKENFSSSAPIWLVHLTFLLIGLVILYRRNFNLPLWPRFQIAYRLRQLKNG
;
A
#
# COMPACT_ATOMS: atom_id res chain seq x y z
N LEU A 1 5.31 -8.29 -11.10
CA LEU A 1 4.59 -8.06 -9.82
C LEU A 1 5.40 -7.26 -8.81
N VAL A 2 6.61 -7.69 -8.42
CA VAL A 2 7.44 -7.00 -7.40
C VAL A 2 7.70 -5.53 -7.75
N ALA A 3 8.12 -5.24 -8.98
CA ALA A 3 8.39 -3.86 -9.43
C ALA A 3 7.16 -2.93 -9.28
N LEU A 4 5.95 -3.41 -9.62
CA LEU A 4 4.71 -2.65 -9.47
C LEU A 4 4.38 -2.34 -8.01
N LYS A 5 4.57 -3.32 -7.11
CA LYS A 5 4.37 -3.13 -5.67
C LYS A 5 5.42 -2.16 -5.09
N MET A 6 6.66 -2.21 -5.56
CA MET A 6 7.73 -1.27 -5.16
C MET A 6 7.40 0.18 -5.54
N THR A 7 6.80 0.41 -6.72
CA THR A 7 6.36 1.75 -7.15
C THR A 7 5.43 2.39 -6.13
N ALA A 8 4.56 1.60 -5.49
CA ALA A 8 3.60 2.08 -4.51
C ALA A 8 4.22 2.51 -3.16
N TYR A 9 5.46 2.15 -2.87
CA TYR A 9 6.15 2.55 -1.63
C TYR A 9 6.96 3.84 -1.79
N LEU A 10 7.30 4.23 -3.04
CA LEU A 10 8.11 5.41 -3.32
C LEU A 10 7.46 6.70 -2.78
N ASP A 11 6.16 6.86 -2.99
CA ASP A 11 5.44 8.07 -2.55
C ASP A 11 5.39 8.25 -1.02
N VAL A 12 5.60 7.18 -0.24
CA VAL A 12 5.70 7.21 1.22
C VAL A 12 7.13 7.46 1.70
N MET A 13 8.13 6.92 0.98
CA MET A 13 9.54 7.04 1.39
C MET A 13 10.17 8.39 1.00
N ILE A 14 9.76 8.98 -0.12
CA ILE A 14 10.34 10.23 -0.63
C ILE A 14 10.28 11.39 0.38
N PRO A 15 9.17 11.65 1.09
CA PRO A 15 9.12 12.71 2.11
C PRO A 15 10.21 12.58 3.19
N LEU A 16 10.44 11.36 3.68
CA LEU A 16 11.48 11.09 4.68
C LEU A 16 12.88 11.31 4.08
N MET A 17 13.12 10.77 2.89
CA MET A 17 14.41 10.90 2.20
C MET A 17 14.75 12.37 1.93
N PHE A 18 13.78 13.14 1.42
CA PHE A 18 13.91 14.58 1.20
C PHE A 18 14.28 15.31 2.49
N TYR A 19 13.55 15.02 3.57
CA TYR A 19 13.76 15.69 4.85
C TYR A 19 15.13 15.40 5.45
N ILE A 20 15.56 14.12 5.44
CA ILE A 20 16.89 13.72 5.92
C ILE A 20 17.98 14.35 5.03
N ALA A 21 17.82 14.32 3.71
CA ALA A 21 18.79 14.93 2.79
C ALA A 21 18.95 16.43 3.05
N LEU A 22 17.84 17.16 3.21
CA LEU A 22 17.85 18.59 3.49
C LEU A 22 18.53 18.88 4.84
N LEU A 23 18.21 18.12 5.89
CA LEU A 23 18.85 18.22 7.20
C LEU A 23 20.36 17.96 7.12
N MET A 24 20.80 16.94 6.39
CA MET A 24 22.22 16.60 6.26
C MET A 24 23.01 17.69 5.54
N VAL A 25 22.46 18.25 4.46
CA VAL A 25 23.09 19.35 3.72
C VAL A 25 23.22 20.59 4.61
N LEU A 26 22.14 20.99 5.27
CA LEU A 26 22.15 22.16 6.16
C LEU A 26 23.10 21.94 7.36
N ALA A 27 23.07 20.76 7.97
CA ALA A 27 23.98 20.41 9.07
C ALA A 27 25.45 20.41 8.65
N ARG A 28 25.75 20.11 7.38
CA ARG A 28 27.09 20.24 6.81
C ARG A 28 27.48 21.72 6.68
N TRP A 29 26.62 22.56 6.11
CA TRP A 29 26.89 24.00 6.00
C TRP A 29 27.09 24.71 7.34
N TYR A 30 26.38 24.27 8.38
CA TYR A 30 26.62 24.75 9.74
C TYR A 30 27.99 24.30 10.28
N ARG A 31 28.40 23.07 10.01
CA ARG A 31 29.67 22.51 10.47
C ARG A 31 30.87 23.14 9.79
N ASP A 32 30.75 23.35 8.49
CA ASP A 32 31.81 23.91 7.66
C ASP A 32 31.87 25.46 7.80
N ASN A 33 31.12 26.03 8.77
CA ASN A 33 30.97 27.45 9.06
C ASN A 33 30.46 28.32 7.89
N GLU A 34 29.98 27.72 6.80
CA GLU A 34 29.41 28.43 5.65
C GLU A 34 28.22 29.30 6.08
N MET A 35 27.35 28.78 6.96
CA MET A 35 26.21 29.53 7.48
C MET A 35 26.62 30.75 8.32
N ALA A 36 27.74 30.67 9.03
CA ALA A 36 28.27 31.80 9.81
C ALA A 36 28.84 32.89 8.90
N VAL A 37 29.53 32.50 7.81
CA VAL A 37 30.04 33.42 6.79
C VAL A 37 28.89 34.09 6.03
N LEU A 38 27.84 33.36 5.66
CA LEU A 38 26.69 33.93 4.97
C LEU A 38 25.91 34.90 5.89
N ALA A 39 25.79 34.56 7.18
CA ALA A 39 25.18 35.45 8.16
C ALA A 39 25.96 36.75 8.36
N SER A 40 27.30 36.72 8.33
CA SER A 40 28.12 37.95 8.42
C SER A 40 28.00 38.83 7.17
N ALA A 41 27.68 38.23 6.02
CA ALA A 41 27.34 38.95 4.79
C ALA A 41 25.88 39.48 4.75
N GLY A 42 25.12 39.34 5.85
CA GLY A 42 23.73 39.81 5.96
C GLY A 42 22.67 38.83 5.42
N MET A 43 23.05 37.61 5.03
CA MET A 43 22.11 36.58 4.60
C MET A 43 21.68 35.71 5.78
N GLY A 44 20.44 35.93 6.24
CA GLY A 44 19.83 35.13 7.31
C GLY A 44 19.37 33.74 6.84
N ILE A 45 18.94 32.90 7.79
CA ILE A 45 18.39 31.57 7.50
C ILE A 45 17.15 31.64 6.58
N THR A 46 16.44 32.76 6.61
CA THR A 46 15.26 32.99 5.76
C THR A 46 15.59 33.13 4.29
N SER A 47 16.82 33.52 3.92
CA SER A 47 17.28 33.56 2.53
C SER A 47 17.23 32.18 1.86
N PHE A 48 17.25 31.10 2.64
CA PHE A 48 17.15 29.73 2.15
C PHE A 48 15.73 29.22 1.93
N LEU A 49 14.69 29.96 2.34
CA LEU A 49 13.29 29.54 2.10
C LEU A 49 12.99 29.38 0.62
N LYS A 50 13.45 30.33 -0.19
CA LYS A 50 13.24 30.29 -1.64
C LYS A 50 13.94 29.09 -2.30
N PRO A 51 15.26 28.89 -2.19
CA PRO A 51 15.92 27.75 -2.82
C PRO A 51 15.45 26.40 -2.25
N ALA A 52 15.29 26.28 -0.93
CA ALA A 52 14.79 25.04 -0.33
C ALA A 52 13.34 24.76 -0.75
N GLY A 53 12.50 25.79 -0.82
CA GLY A 53 11.12 25.71 -1.29
C GLY A 53 11.00 25.34 -2.77
N MET A 54 11.91 25.81 -3.63
CA MET A 54 11.97 25.41 -5.04
C MET A 54 12.31 23.92 -5.20
N ILE A 55 13.30 23.43 -4.45
CA ILE A 55 13.63 22.00 -4.42
C ILE A 55 12.45 21.19 -3.88
N ALA A 56 11.86 21.64 -2.77
CA ALA A 56 10.68 21.01 -2.17
C ALA A 56 9.53 20.94 -3.18
N ALA A 57 9.25 22.00 -3.93
CA ALA A 57 8.22 22.04 -4.96
C ALA A 57 8.49 21.03 -6.09
N GLY A 58 9.73 20.93 -6.56
CA GLY A 58 10.13 19.93 -7.56
C GLY A 58 9.90 18.50 -7.06
N VAL A 59 10.33 18.19 -5.84
CA VAL A 59 10.11 16.86 -5.23
C VAL A 59 8.62 16.61 -4.97
N THR A 60 7.88 17.64 -4.56
CA THR A 60 6.43 17.58 -4.34
C THR A 60 5.70 17.22 -5.64
N ALA A 61 6.10 17.80 -6.78
CA ALA A 61 5.53 17.47 -8.08
C ALA A 61 5.78 16.00 -8.45
N VAL A 62 6.99 15.48 -8.17
CA VAL A 62 7.29 14.05 -8.35
C VAL A 62 6.39 13.20 -7.46
N VAL A 63 6.30 13.49 -6.16
CA VAL A 63 5.43 12.72 -5.25
C VAL A 63 3.97 12.80 -5.64
N ALA A 64 3.49 13.96 -6.09
CA ALA A 64 2.12 14.11 -6.59
C ALA A 64 1.89 13.21 -7.82
N LEU A 65 2.82 13.16 -8.78
CA LEU A 65 2.73 12.25 -9.92
C LEU A 65 2.61 10.79 -9.46
N PHE A 66 3.43 10.36 -8.50
CA PHE A 66 3.33 9.00 -7.98
C PHE A 66 2.02 8.76 -7.23
N ALA A 67 1.68 9.61 -6.26
CA ALA A 67 0.52 9.42 -5.38
C ALA A 67 -0.82 9.42 -6.13
N PHE A 68 -0.97 10.29 -7.13
CA PHE A 68 -2.23 10.46 -7.86
C PHE A 68 -2.31 9.62 -9.13
N TYR A 69 -1.19 9.25 -9.78
CA TYR A 69 -1.23 8.57 -11.09
C TYR A 69 -0.49 7.24 -11.11
N LEU A 70 0.79 7.21 -10.76
CA LEU A 70 1.59 5.99 -10.92
C LEU A 70 1.23 4.90 -9.91
N THR A 71 1.07 5.26 -8.63
CA THR A 71 0.74 4.30 -7.56
C THR A 71 -0.62 3.63 -7.80
N PRO A 72 -1.73 4.35 -8.08
CA PRO A 72 -3.01 3.70 -8.30
C PRO A 72 -2.98 2.76 -9.52
N GLN A 73 -2.36 3.18 -10.63
CA GLN A 73 -2.26 2.35 -11.83
C GLN A 73 -1.36 1.14 -11.63
N ALA A 74 -0.24 1.29 -10.93
CA ALA A 74 0.68 0.19 -10.64
C ALA A 74 0.00 -0.86 -9.75
N LEU A 75 -0.75 -0.41 -8.74
CA LEU A 75 -1.53 -1.31 -7.89
C LEU A 75 -2.66 -1.97 -8.69
N ALA A 76 -3.46 -1.22 -9.44
CA ALA A 76 -4.55 -1.79 -10.24
C ALA A 76 -4.06 -2.88 -11.19
N LYS A 77 -3.02 -2.60 -11.99
CA LYS A 77 -2.39 -3.60 -12.87
C LYS A 77 -1.81 -4.77 -12.08
N GLY A 78 -1.18 -4.51 -10.94
CA GLY A 78 -0.64 -5.55 -10.07
C GLY A 78 -1.70 -6.53 -9.57
N TYR A 79 -2.86 -6.02 -9.13
CA TYR A 79 -3.98 -6.85 -8.67
C TYR A 79 -4.67 -7.58 -9.82
N THR A 80 -4.82 -6.95 -10.99
CA THR A 80 -5.36 -7.63 -12.18
C THR A 80 -4.47 -8.80 -12.60
N ILE A 81 -3.15 -8.59 -12.67
CA ILE A 81 -2.20 -9.66 -12.99
C ILE A 81 -2.23 -10.76 -11.92
N GLU A 82 -2.30 -10.40 -10.63
CA GLU A 82 -2.40 -11.37 -9.54
C GLU A 82 -3.69 -12.20 -9.61
N ALA A 83 -4.82 -11.56 -9.95
CA ALA A 83 -6.10 -12.24 -10.15
C ALA A 83 -6.07 -13.16 -11.37
N GLU A 84 -5.48 -12.72 -12.48
CA GLU A 84 -5.28 -13.53 -13.68
C GLU A 84 -4.44 -14.76 -13.38
N TYR A 85 -3.30 -14.61 -12.69
CA TYR A 85 -2.48 -15.74 -12.25
C TYR A 85 -3.22 -16.67 -11.30
N ARG A 86 -4.02 -16.14 -10.38
CA ARG A 86 -4.80 -16.96 -9.45
C ARG A 86 -5.82 -17.80 -10.22
N ASN A 87 -6.57 -17.18 -11.13
CA ASN A 87 -7.54 -17.87 -11.97
C ASN A 87 -6.87 -18.87 -12.92
N SER A 88 -5.75 -18.51 -13.55
CA SER A 88 -4.99 -19.42 -14.42
C SER A 88 -4.32 -20.55 -13.65
N SER A 89 -3.92 -20.32 -12.39
CA SER A 89 -3.36 -21.35 -11.50
C SER A 89 -4.43 -22.29 -10.95
N GLU A 90 -5.68 -21.85 -10.78
CA GLU A 90 -6.81 -22.76 -10.51
C GLU A 90 -7.18 -23.56 -11.78
N VAL A 91 -6.88 -23.00 -12.96
CA VAL A 91 -7.05 -23.65 -14.27
C VAL A 91 -5.86 -24.56 -14.65
N SER A 92 -4.66 -24.35 -14.10
CA SER A 92 -3.44 -25.11 -14.39
C SER A 92 -2.92 -25.93 -13.20
N GLY A 93 -3.48 -25.75 -12.00
CA GLY A 93 -2.95 -26.23 -10.73
C GLY A 93 -3.64 -27.47 -10.22
N VAL A 94 -3.88 -28.45 -11.10
CA VAL A 94 -4.00 -29.81 -10.58
C VAL A 94 -2.58 -30.26 -10.28
N VAL A 95 -2.20 -30.25 -9.01
CA VAL A 95 -0.93 -30.86 -8.58
C VAL A 95 -1.10 -32.37 -8.75
N PRO A 96 -0.35 -33.02 -9.66
CA PRO A 96 -0.50 -34.45 -9.87
C PRO A 96 -0.16 -35.20 -8.58
N GLY A 97 -0.90 -36.27 -8.30
CA GLY A 97 -0.70 -37.10 -7.12
C GLY A 97 -1.31 -36.57 -5.81
N GLN A 98 -2.13 -35.50 -5.85
CA GLN A 98 -2.85 -35.00 -4.68
C GLN A 98 -4.36 -34.94 -4.92
N PHE A 99 -5.14 -35.31 -3.90
CA PHE A 99 -6.58 -35.08 -3.89
C PHE A 99 -6.85 -33.62 -3.53
N ILE A 100 -7.60 -32.91 -4.37
CA ILE A 100 -7.95 -31.51 -4.16
C ILE A 100 -9.47 -31.41 -3.99
N GLU A 101 -9.89 -30.76 -2.90
CA GLU A 101 -11.29 -30.45 -2.64
C GLU A 101 -11.73 -29.19 -3.40
N THR A 102 -12.93 -29.21 -3.97
CA THR A 102 -13.56 -28.02 -4.55
C THR A 102 -13.93 -27.01 -3.46
N ARG A 103 -13.82 -25.69 -3.76
CA ARG A 103 -14.07 -24.59 -2.79
C ARG A 103 -15.44 -24.63 -2.12
N GLU A 104 -16.45 -25.18 -2.77
CA GLU A 104 -17.82 -25.28 -2.23
C GLU A 104 -18.06 -26.57 -1.43
N GLY A 105 -17.01 -27.39 -1.19
CA GLY A 105 -17.11 -28.63 -0.43
C GLY A 105 -17.94 -29.74 -1.11
N GLY A 106 -18.31 -29.57 -2.38
CA GLY A 106 -19.22 -30.47 -3.11
C GLY A 106 -18.53 -31.62 -3.86
N GLY A 107 -17.20 -31.69 -3.87
CA GLY A 107 -16.47 -32.71 -4.62
C GLY A 107 -14.95 -32.69 -4.42
N VAL A 108 -14.32 -33.80 -4.81
CA VAL A 108 -12.88 -34.05 -4.76
C VAL A 108 -12.43 -34.46 -6.15
N TYR A 109 -11.29 -33.95 -6.61
CA TYR A 109 -10.66 -34.42 -7.85
C TYR A 109 -9.21 -34.83 -7.60
N TYR A 110 -8.76 -35.82 -8.36
CA TYR A 110 -7.40 -36.34 -8.36
C TYR A 110 -6.97 -36.58 -9.80
N VAL A 111 -5.71 -36.29 -10.08
CA VAL A 111 -5.06 -36.57 -11.35
C VAL A 111 -3.70 -37.17 -11.04
N GLU A 112 -3.34 -38.26 -11.72
CA GLU A 112 -2.07 -38.93 -11.50
C GLU A 112 -0.90 -38.20 -12.18
N SER A 113 -1.11 -37.78 -13.43
CA SER A 113 -0.07 -37.20 -14.28
C SER A 113 -0.66 -36.13 -15.21
N PHE A 114 0.17 -35.15 -15.60
CA PHE A 114 -0.19 -34.16 -16.62
C PHE A 114 0.85 -34.19 -17.73
N ASN A 115 0.43 -34.57 -18.94
CA ASN A 115 1.26 -34.55 -20.12
C ASN A 115 1.32 -33.12 -20.68
N ARG A 116 2.49 -32.48 -20.57
CA ARG A 116 2.71 -31.09 -21.00
C ARG A 116 2.79 -30.94 -22.52
N ASP A 117 3.22 -31.97 -23.24
CA ASP A 117 3.45 -31.89 -24.69
C ASP A 117 2.12 -31.93 -25.46
N GLU A 118 1.17 -32.73 -24.96
CA GLU A 118 -0.14 -32.92 -25.58
C GLU A 118 -1.30 -32.26 -24.81
N ASN A 119 -0.99 -31.60 -23.67
CA ASN A 119 -1.93 -30.80 -22.86
C ASN A 119 -3.17 -31.57 -22.37
N TYR A 120 -2.99 -32.80 -21.88
CA TYR A 120 -4.04 -33.61 -21.27
C TYR A 120 -3.60 -34.19 -19.91
N TYR A 121 -4.60 -34.51 -19.09
CA TYR A 121 -4.46 -35.14 -17.77
C TYR A 121 -4.64 -36.66 -17.90
N GLU A 122 -3.84 -37.43 -17.19
CA GLU A 122 -3.89 -38.90 -17.15
C GLU A 122 -4.48 -39.40 -15.83
N ASN A 123 -5.29 -40.46 -15.93
CA ASN A 123 -5.90 -41.16 -14.80
C ASN A 123 -6.60 -40.20 -13.84
N VAL A 124 -7.69 -39.63 -14.33
CA VAL A 124 -8.47 -38.63 -13.61
C VAL A 124 -9.56 -39.33 -12.80
N PHE A 125 -9.65 -38.95 -11.54
CA PHE A 125 -10.70 -39.37 -10.61
C PHE A 125 -11.46 -38.13 -10.15
N VAL A 126 -12.78 -38.15 -10.25
CA VAL A 126 -13.67 -37.07 -9.80
C VAL A 126 -14.76 -37.66 -8.95
N TYR A 127 -14.86 -37.21 -7.70
CA TYR A 127 -15.96 -37.46 -6.80
C TYR A 127 -16.80 -36.20 -6.66
N LYS A 128 -18.12 -36.31 -6.84
CA LYS A 128 -19.06 -35.20 -6.59
C LYS A 128 -20.26 -35.72 -5.81
N SER A 129 -20.60 -35.04 -4.73
CA SER A 129 -21.84 -35.25 -3.99
C SER A 129 -22.87 -34.24 -4.50
N SER A 130 -23.93 -34.72 -5.16
CA SER A 130 -24.97 -33.85 -5.71
C SER A 130 -26.34 -34.41 -5.38
N PHE A 131 -27.14 -33.64 -4.63
CA PHE A 131 -28.55 -33.89 -4.30
C PHE A 131 -28.95 -35.39 -4.24
N ASN A 132 -28.67 -36.00 -3.09
CA ASN A 132 -29.14 -37.34 -2.69
C ASN A 132 -28.52 -38.54 -3.44
N ARG A 133 -27.49 -38.34 -4.28
CA ARG A 133 -26.68 -39.41 -4.90
C ARG A 133 -25.21 -39.03 -4.93
N GLU A 134 -24.35 -39.96 -4.54
CA GLU A 134 -22.91 -39.81 -4.67
C GLU A 134 -22.47 -40.35 -6.04
N GLY A 135 -21.62 -39.60 -6.73
CA GLY A 135 -21.12 -39.95 -8.05
C GLY A 135 -19.60 -39.95 -8.10
N VAL A 136 -19.02 -41.04 -8.59
CA VAL A 136 -17.59 -41.17 -8.90
C VAL A 136 -17.43 -41.31 -10.40
N VAL A 137 -16.54 -40.54 -10.99
CA VAL A 137 -16.12 -40.65 -12.39
C VAL A 137 -14.64 -40.97 -12.41
N VAL A 138 -14.27 -42.02 -13.16
CA VAL A 138 -12.89 -42.38 -13.42
C VAL A 138 -12.68 -42.37 -14.93
N SER A 139 -11.59 -41.77 -15.41
CA SER A 139 -11.26 -41.73 -16.84
C SER A 139 -9.77 -41.83 -17.09
N ALA A 140 -9.39 -42.49 -18.19
CA ALA A 140 -7.99 -42.59 -18.59
C ALA A 140 -7.39 -41.22 -18.98
N ILE A 141 -8.16 -40.41 -19.73
CA ILE A 141 -7.69 -39.13 -20.27
C ILE A 141 -8.71 -38.05 -19.96
N ALA A 142 -8.25 -36.86 -19.57
CA ALA A 142 -9.10 -35.67 -19.55
C ALA A 142 -8.40 -34.46 -20.14
N TYR A 143 -9.13 -33.62 -20.87
CA TYR A 143 -8.61 -32.34 -21.38
C TYR A 143 -9.68 -31.25 -21.29
N ARG A 144 -9.22 -30.00 -21.25
CA ARG A 144 -10.12 -28.84 -21.20
C ARG A 144 -10.38 -28.36 -22.63
N THR A 145 -11.63 -28.01 -22.91
CA THR A 145 -12.01 -27.31 -24.14
C THR A 145 -12.85 -26.08 -23.80
N PHE A 146 -12.69 -25.03 -24.60
CA PHE A 146 -13.53 -23.85 -24.54
C PHE A 146 -14.42 -23.86 -25.76
N ASP A 147 -15.72 -23.83 -25.54
CA ASP A 147 -16.69 -23.69 -26.60
C ASP A 147 -16.90 -22.19 -26.87
N ALA A 148 -16.46 -21.74 -28.05
CA ALA A 148 -16.55 -20.34 -28.46
C ALA A 148 -18.00 -19.87 -28.69
N ASP A 149 -18.92 -20.80 -28.99
CA ASP A 149 -20.31 -20.48 -29.31
C ASP A 149 -21.16 -20.34 -28.04
N SER A 150 -20.97 -21.22 -27.05
CA SER A 150 -21.67 -21.14 -25.76
C SER A 150 -20.95 -20.29 -24.70
N GLY A 151 -19.68 -19.96 -24.91
CA GLY A 151 -18.86 -19.22 -23.96
C GLY A 151 -18.57 -20.00 -22.66
N HIS A 152 -18.76 -21.32 -22.68
CA HIS A 152 -18.58 -22.19 -21.53
C HIS A 152 -17.29 -23.01 -21.65
N GLN A 153 -16.66 -23.26 -20.50
CA GLN A 153 -15.54 -24.20 -20.41
C GLN A 153 -16.04 -25.59 -20.05
N PHE A 154 -15.49 -26.59 -20.72
CA PHE A 154 -15.81 -28.00 -20.48
C PHE A 154 -14.55 -28.77 -20.13
N LEU A 155 -14.67 -29.68 -19.16
CA LEU A 155 -13.71 -30.74 -18.92
C LEU A 155 -14.21 -31.99 -19.63
N VAL A 156 -13.51 -32.41 -20.68
CA VAL A 156 -13.84 -33.60 -21.47
C VAL A 156 -13.02 -34.76 -20.95
N LEU A 157 -13.71 -35.79 -20.47
CA LEU A 157 -13.13 -37.05 -20.01
C LEU A 157 -13.34 -38.11 -21.10
N LYS A 158 -12.31 -38.90 -21.39
CA LYS A 158 -12.33 -39.97 -22.38
C LYS A 158 -12.02 -41.32 -21.75
N ASP A 159 -12.65 -42.35 -22.30
CA ASP A 159 -12.47 -43.76 -21.91
C ASP A 159 -12.59 -43.94 -20.40
N GLY A 160 -13.82 -43.78 -19.90
CA GLY A 160 -14.08 -43.77 -18.48
C GLY A 160 -15.39 -44.42 -18.08
N THR A 161 -15.55 -44.57 -16.77
CA THR A 161 -16.73 -45.17 -16.15
C THR A 161 -17.23 -44.24 -15.05
N ARG A 162 -18.55 -44.01 -15.04
CA ARG A 162 -19.24 -43.27 -13.99
C ARG A 162 -20.04 -44.23 -13.12
N TYR A 163 -19.78 -44.19 -11.83
CA TYR A 163 -20.48 -44.90 -10.79
C TYR A 163 -21.38 -43.93 -10.03
N GLU A 164 -22.66 -44.21 -9.95
CA GLU A 164 -23.60 -43.44 -9.14
C GLU A 164 -24.33 -44.36 -8.16
N GLY A 165 -24.40 -43.98 -6.90
CA GLY A 165 -25.07 -44.78 -5.88
C GLY A 165 -24.98 -44.17 -4.50
N THR A 166 -25.41 -44.93 -3.50
CA THR A 166 -25.22 -44.60 -2.09
C THR A 166 -24.27 -45.65 -1.51
N PRO A 167 -23.16 -45.26 -0.89
CA PRO A 167 -22.27 -46.21 -0.23
C PRO A 167 -23.03 -47.13 0.73
N GLY A 168 -22.76 -48.42 0.64
CA GLY A 168 -23.39 -49.43 1.50
C GLY A 168 -24.74 -49.97 1.01
N THR A 169 -25.28 -49.47 -0.12
CA THR A 169 -26.43 -50.11 -0.78
C THR A 169 -26.00 -50.81 -2.07
N PRO A 170 -26.66 -51.91 -2.48
CA PRO A 170 -26.35 -52.59 -3.75
C PRO A 170 -26.86 -51.83 -4.98
N SER A 171 -27.56 -50.71 -4.78
CA SER A 171 -28.17 -49.93 -5.85
C SER A 171 -27.17 -48.96 -6.48
N TYR A 172 -26.33 -49.48 -7.38
CA TYR A 172 -25.40 -48.69 -8.18
C TYR A 172 -25.82 -48.65 -9.64
N ARG A 173 -25.66 -47.48 -10.26
CA ARG A 173 -25.74 -47.26 -11.70
C ARG A 173 -24.32 -47.09 -12.24
N VAL A 174 -23.93 -47.98 -13.15
CA VAL A 174 -22.62 -47.95 -13.83
C VAL A 174 -22.85 -47.51 -15.27
N ILE A 175 -22.11 -46.50 -15.71
CA ILE A 175 -22.20 -45.94 -17.05
C ILE A 175 -20.79 -45.90 -17.64
N ASP A 176 -20.53 -46.78 -18.60
CA ASP A 176 -19.31 -46.71 -19.42
C ASP A 176 -19.50 -45.68 -20.54
N PHE A 177 -18.52 -44.82 -20.73
CA PHE A 177 -18.55 -43.77 -21.73
C PHE A 177 -17.22 -43.68 -22.49
N GLU A 178 -17.33 -43.45 -23.79
CA GLU A 178 -16.17 -43.08 -24.63
C GLU A 178 -15.80 -41.62 -24.42
N THR A 179 -16.79 -40.73 -24.29
CA THR A 179 -16.57 -39.30 -24.04
C THR A 179 -17.65 -38.77 -23.10
N TYR A 180 -17.21 -38.06 -22.06
CA TYR A 180 -18.08 -37.42 -21.08
C TYR A 180 -17.62 -35.98 -20.87
N ALA A 181 -18.49 -35.02 -21.17
CA ALA A 181 -18.18 -33.60 -21.00
C ALA A 181 -18.86 -33.05 -19.74
N LEU A 182 -18.05 -32.66 -18.76
CA LEU A 182 -18.51 -31.91 -17.60
C LEU A 182 -18.41 -30.42 -17.93
N ARG A 183 -19.56 -29.75 -17.91
CA ARG A 183 -19.58 -28.28 -17.93
C ARG A 183 -18.95 -27.80 -16.63
N MET A 184 -17.87 -27.05 -16.74
CA MET A 184 -17.37 -26.29 -15.62
C MET A 184 -18.26 -25.05 -15.52
N GLU A 185 -18.86 -24.84 -14.35
CA GLU A 185 -19.44 -23.54 -14.07
C GLU A 185 -18.33 -22.51 -14.27
N PRO A 186 -18.60 -21.38 -14.95
CA PRO A 186 -17.68 -20.28 -14.91
C PRO A 186 -17.45 -20.04 -13.41
N LEU A 187 -16.20 -20.17 -12.95
CA LEU A 187 -15.81 -19.48 -11.74
C LEU A 187 -16.22 -18.05 -12.04
N ASP A 188 -17.32 -17.59 -11.43
CA ASP A 188 -17.79 -16.22 -11.52
C ASP A 188 -16.52 -15.41 -11.40
N ARG A 189 -16.14 -14.67 -12.47
CA ARG A 189 -14.83 -13.98 -12.50
C ARG A 189 -14.78 -13.22 -11.21
N ALA A 190 -14.02 -13.71 -10.24
CA ALA A 190 -14.15 -13.23 -8.88
C ALA A 190 -13.96 -11.73 -9.01
N GLU A 191 -15.00 -10.96 -8.70
CA GLU A 191 -14.99 -9.53 -8.97
C GLU A 191 -13.67 -9.03 -8.41
N ILE A 192 -12.82 -8.46 -9.28
CA ILE A 192 -11.47 -8.11 -8.87
C ILE A 192 -11.63 -6.96 -7.88
N HIS A 193 -11.68 -7.30 -6.60
CA HIS A 193 -11.82 -6.34 -5.52
C HIS A 193 -10.49 -5.62 -5.39
N LEU A 194 -10.39 -4.52 -6.13
CA LEU A 194 -9.25 -3.63 -6.05
C LEU A 194 -9.23 -2.98 -4.66
N PRO A 195 -8.07 -2.93 -4.00
CA PRO A 195 -7.98 -2.15 -2.77
C PRO A 195 -8.24 -0.69 -3.08
N VAL A 196 -8.77 0.05 -2.12
CA VAL A 196 -9.11 1.48 -2.25
C VAL A 196 -7.92 2.32 -2.78
N LYS A 197 -6.69 1.95 -2.43
CA LYS A 197 -5.46 2.61 -2.91
C LYS A 197 -5.25 2.50 -4.43
N ALA A 198 -5.80 1.47 -5.07
CA ALA A 198 -5.71 1.23 -6.51
C ALA A 198 -6.78 1.99 -7.30
N LEU A 199 -7.79 2.57 -6.63
CA LEU A 199 -8.90 3.24 -7.31
C LEU A 199 -8.45 4.55 -7.99
N PRO A 200 -9.02 4.88 -9.16
CA PRO A 200 -8.82 6.16 -9.84
C PRO A 200 -9.20 7.36 -8.98
N ASN A 201 -8.57 8.51 -9.24
CA ASN A 201 -8.87 9.76 -8.51
C ASN A 201 -10.34 10.19 -8.63
N ALA A 202 -10.96 9.99 -9.81
CA ALA A 202 -12.33 10.39 -10.06
C ALA A 202 -13.33 9.69 -9.15
N GLU A 203 -13.09 8.41 -8.83
CA GLU A 203 -13.95 7.61 -7.96
C GLU A 203 -13.82 8.00 -6.49
N ILE A 204 -12.64 8.43 -6.04
CA ILE A 204 -12.39 8.73 -4.63
C ILE A 204 -12.54 10.21 -4.26
N ALA A 205 -12.36 11.13 -5.21
CA ALA A 205 -12.35 12.57 -4.93
C ALA A 205 -13.73 13.11 -4.53
N TYR A 206 -14.79 12.52 -5.08
CA TYR A 206 -16.19 12.91 -4.84
C TYR A 206 -16.99 11.86 -4.07
N ALA A 207 -16.35 10.79 -3.61
CA ALA A 207 -17.02 9.75 -2.85
C ALA A 207 -17.51 10.28 -1.50
N GLU A 208 -18.72 9.89 -1.10
CA GLU A 208 -19.22 10.13 0.26
C GLU A 208 -18.69 9.08 1.25
N HIS A 209 -18.36 7.89 0.74
CA HIS A 209 -17.92 6.77 1.56
C HIS A 209 -16.63 7.11 2.35
N PRO A 210 -16.61 6.96 3.69
CA PRO A 210 -15.52 7.44 4.54
C PRO A 210 -14.15 6.84 4.19
N ILE A 211 -14.12 5.55 3.83
CA ILE A 211 -12.88 4.87 3.41
C ILE A 211 -12.28 5.52 2.15
N LEU A 212 -13.12 5.89 1.18
CA LEU A 212 -12.70 6.50 -0.09
C LEU A 212 -12.24 7.95 0.15
N ARG A 213 -12.99 8.73 0.95
CA ARG A 213 -12.58 10.07 1.37
C ARG A 213 -11.26 10.06 2.13
N GLY A 214 -11.07 9.10 3.02
CA GLY A 214 -9.82 8.94 3.76
C GLY A 214 -8.63 8.66 2.84
N GLU A 215 -8.83 7.94 1.73
CA GLU A 215 -7.78 7.75 0.73
C GLU A 215 -7.46 9.02 -0.05
N TRP A 216 -8.49 9.80 -0.41
CA TRP A 216 -8.29 11.11 -1.03
C TRP A 216 -7.43 12.04 -0.15
N TYR A 217 -7.77 12.14 1.14
CA TYR A 217 -6.97 12.91 2.09
C TYR A 217 -5.57 12.33 2.29
N TRP A 218 -5.39 11.01 2.19
CA TRP A 218 -4.07 10.39 2.22
C TRP A 218 -3.19 10.82 1.06
N ARG A 219 -3.73 10.90 -0.17
CA ARG A 219 -2.97 11.37 -1.35
C ARG A 219 -2.59 12.84 -1.22
N ILE A 220 -3.49 13.69 -0.74
CA ILE A 220 -3.21 15.11 -0.49
C ILE A 220 -2.16 15.29 0.62
N ALA A 221 -2.29 14.53 1.71
CA ALA A 221 -1.37 14.59 2.85
C ALA A 221 0.09 14.36 2.44
N LYS A 222 0.36 13.42 1.52
CA LYS A 222 1.69 13.15 0.99
C LYS A 222 2.34 14.35 0.30
N VAL A 223 1.53 15.24 -0.29
CA VAL A 223 1.98 16.46 -0.98
C VAL A 223 2.14 17.60 0.02
N MET A 224 1.16 17.76 0.91
CA MET A 224 1.12 18.85 1.91
C MET A 224 2.19 18.73 3.01
N VAL A 225 2.85 17.57 3.12
CA VAL A 225 3.93 17.33 4.09
C VAL A 225 5.19 18.16 3.76
N PHE A 226 5.49 18.43 2.48
CA PHE A 226 6.77 19.01 2.04
C PHE A 226 7.03 20.45 2.54
N PRO A 227 6.08 21.39 2.46
CA PRO A 227 6.28 22.73 3.01
C PRO A 227 6.57 22.70 4.51
N VAL A 228 5.85 21.85 5.25
CA VAL A 228 6.03 21.67 6.70
C VAL A 228 7.43 21.15 7.00
N LEU A 229 7.84 20.05 6.35
CA LEU A 229 9.17 19.46 6.55
C LEU A 229 10.30 20.43 6.17
N THR A 230 10.11 21.24 5.12
CA THR A 230 11.10 22.23 4.70
C THR A 230 11.33 23.29 5.80
N LEU A 231 10.26 23.79 6.42
CA LEU A 231 10.35 24.76 7.51
C LEU A 231 11.05 24.17 8.74
N PHE A 232 10.68 22.94 9.14
CA PHE A 232 11.32 22.28 10.26
C PHE A 232 12.79 21.96 9.99
N ALA A 233 13.14 21.57 8.77
CA ALA A 233 14.52 21.33 8.39
C ALA A 233 15.36 22.60 8.56
N LEU A 234 14.90 23.74 8.02
CA LEU A 234 15.57 25.03 8.15
C LEU A 234 15.65 25.51 9.61
N GLY A 235 14.64 25.22 10.43
CA GLY A 235 14.59 25.65 11.82
C GLY A 235 15.43 24.79 12.80
N LEU A 236 15.53 23.49 12.54
CA LEU A 236 16.12 22.49 13.44
C LEU A 236 17.47 21.93 12.97
N SER A 237 17.93 22.24 11.76
CA SER A 237 19.24 21.78 11.25
C SER A 237 20.44 22.40 11.97
N PHE A 238 20.23 23.41 12.80
CA PHE A 238 21.29 24.10 13.52
C PHE A 238 22.00 23.16 14.51
N VAL A 239 23.33 23.14 14.44
CA VAL A 239 24.19 22.40 15.36
C VAL A 239 24.93 23.41 16.24
N ASP A 240 24.61 23.45 17.54
CA ASP A 240 25.35 24.27 18.49
C ASP A 240 26.76 23.69 18.67
N GLY A 241 27.81 24.51 18.53
CA GLY A 241 29.21 24.07 18.75
C GLY A 241 29.50 23.59 20.18
N ARG A 242 28.57 23.80 21.12
CA ARG A 242 28.66 23.40 22.54
C ARG A 242 27.58 22.40 23.00
N GLY A 243 26.57 22.14 22.17
CA GLY A 243 25.45 21.24 22.47
C GLY A 243 25.40 20.12 21.44
N GLY A 244 25.74 18.89 21.86
CA GLY A 244 26.04 17.76 21.00
C GLY A 244 25.23 17.65 19.70
N ARG A 245 25.95 17.43 18.59
CA ARG A 245 25.55 17.23 17.18
C ARG A 245 24.24 16.48 16.94
N ALA A 246 23.89 15.53 17.83
CA ALA A 246 22.73 14.67 17.68
C ALA A 246 21.39 15.34 18.08
N SER A 247 21.40 16.36 18.95
CA SER A 247 20.16 16.87 19.56
C SER A 247 19.18 17.50 18.56
N GLY A 248 19.68 18.32 17.62
CA GLY A 248 18.85 18.95 16.57
C GLY A 248 18.31 17.94 15.55
N MET A 249 19.13 17.00 15.10
CA MET A 249 18.70 15.94 14.16
C MET A 249 17.71 14.97 14.80
N VAL A 250 17.92 14.60 16.06
CA VAL A 250 16.97 13.76 16.82
C VAL A 250 15.64 14.50 17.01
N ALA A 251 15.66 15.79 17.38
CA ALA A 251 14.45 16.59 17.48
C ALA A 251 13.72 16.69 16.13
N ALA A 252 14.44 16.93 15.04
CA ALA A 252 13.88 16.99 13.70
C ALA A 252 13.24 15.66 13.28
N PHE A 253 13.89 14.53 13.56
CA PHE A 253 13.36 13.19 13.32
C PHE A 253 12.11 12.90 14.16
N MET A 254 12.13 13.30 15.44
CA MET A 254 10.95 13.19 16.31
C MET A 254 9.77 13.99 15.75
N VAL A 255 10.00 15.23 15.29
CA VAL A 255 8.94 16.02 14.64
C VAL A 255 8.36 15.30 13.44
N TYR A 256 9.20 14.73 12.57
CA TYR A 256 8.73 13.92 11.44
C TYR A 256 7.82 12.78 11.91
N LEU A 257 8.30 11.98 12.87
CA LEU A 257 7.53 10.85 13.41
C LEU A 257 6.20 11.31 14.01
N PHE A 258 6.21 12.31 14.90
CA PHE A 258 4.98 12.81 15.51
C PHE A 258 4.00 13.35 14.46
N TYR A 259 4.49 14.15 13.53
CA TYR A 259 3.67 14.73 12.49
C TYR A 259 3.01 13.66 11.62
N THR A 260 3.78 12.71 11.08
CA THR A 260 3.25 11.67 10.20
C THR A 260 2.37 10.67 10.94
N ASN A 261 2.66 10.36 12.21
CA ASN A 261 1.83 9.45 13.01
C ASN A 261 0.50 10.09 13.40
N ILE A 262 0.49 11.36 13.83
CA ILE A 262 -0.75 12.07 14.15
C ILE A 262 -1.60 12.23 12.89
N LEU A 263 -0.99 12.63 11.77
CA LEU A 263 -1.69 12.73 10.48
C LEU A 263 -2.23 11.36 10.04
N GLY A 264 -1.41 10.31 10.24
CA GLY A 264 -1.75 8.91 10.05
C GLY A 264 -3.02 8.49 10.79
N TYR A 265 -3.02 8.78 12.08
CA TYR A 265 -4.13 8.53 12.99
C TYR A 265 -5.39 9.30 12.60
N MET A 266 -5.29 10.60 12.29
CA MET A 266 -6.47 11.40 11.93
C MET A 266 -7.13 10.91 10.65
N ILE A 267 -6.34 10.49 9.65
CA ILE A 267 -6.89 9.91 8.42
C ILE A 267 -7.52 8.54 8.69
N ALA A 268 -6.90 7.71 9.53
CA ALA A 268 -7.48 6.43 9.94
C ALA A 268 -8.78 6.62 10.73
N ALA A 269 -8.89 7.66 11.56
CA ALA A 269 -10.11 8.00 12.28
C ALA A 269 -11.25 8.41 11.34
N VAL A 270 -10.96 9.19 10.29
CA VAL A 270 -11.93 9.50 9.22
C VAL A 270 -12.38 8.24 8.49
N LYS A 271 -11.47 7.30 8.20
CA LYS A 271 -11.81 6.01 7.55
C LYS A 271 -12.74 5.15 8.40
N LYS A 272 -12.76 5.33 9.73
CA LYS A 272 -13.58 4.59 10.70
C LYS A 272 -14.87 5.32 11.11
N GLU A 273 -15.24 6.41 10.45
CA GLU A 273 -16.39 7.26 10.80
C GLU A 273 -16.34 7.92 12.19
N ASN A 274 -15.17 7.94 12.85
CA ASN A 274 -15.03 8.63 14.14
C ASN A 274 -15.21 10.15 14.00
N PHE A 275 -15.03 10.69 12.80
CA PHE A 275 -15.25 12.09 12.47
C PHE A 275 -16.04 12.21 11.15
N SER A 276 -17.11 13.01 11.16
CA SER A 276 -17.88 13.36 9.95
C SER A 276 -17.19 14.42 9.08
N SER A 277 -16.14 15.07 9.58
CA SER A 277 -15.43 16.19 8.93
C SER A 277 -13.94 15.92 8.79
N SER A 278 -13.34 16.45 7.72
CA SER A 278 -11.90 16.44 7.48
C SER A 278 -11.14 17.52 8.25
N ALA A 279 -11.82 18.37 9.01
CA ALA A 279 -11.21 19.46 9.77
C ALA A 279 -9.99 19.04 10.63
N PRO A 280 -9.98 17.88 11.33
CA PRO A 280 -8.82 17.46 12.11
C PRO A 280 -7.55 17.26 11.28
N ILE A 281 -7.66 16.77 10.04
CA ILE A 281 -6.52 16.53 9.15
C ILE A 281 -5.86 17.87 8.80
N TRP A 282 -6.67 18.86 8.39
CA TRP A 282 -6.19 20.19 8.04
C TRP A 282 -5.63 20.94 9.25
N LEU A 283 -6.25 20.76 10.42
CA LEU A 283 -5.77 21.33 11.67
C LEU A 283 -4.36 20.83 12.02
N VAL A 284 -4.06 19.55 11.77
CA VAL A 284 -2.71 19.01 11.96
C VAL A 284 -1.71 19.69 11.04
N HIS A 285 -2.01 19.80 9.73
CA HIS A 285 -1.13 20.52 8.78
C HIS A 285 -0.89 21.97 9.21
N LEU A 286 -1.96 22.69 9.52
CA LEU A 286 -1.88 24.09 9.95
C LEU A 286 -1.06 24.26 11.23
N THR A 287 -1.29 23.40 12.23
CA THR A 287 -0.58 23.45 13.51
C THR A 287 0.92 23.25 13.31
N PHE A 288 1.32 22.22 12.57
CA PHE A 288 2.75 21.96 12.32
C PHE A 288 3.38 23.04 11.44
N LEU A 289 2.65 23.58 10.46
CA LEU A 289 3.12 24.70 9.64
C LEU A 289 3.41 25.94 10.51
N LEU A 290 2.49 26.31 11.39
CA LEU A 290 2.65 27.45 12.30
C LEU A 290 3.80 27.22 13.29
N ILE A 291 3.93 26.02 13.84
CA ILE A 291 5.07 25.68 14.72
C ILE A 291 6.40 25.82 13.94
N GLY A 292 6.47 25.30 12.71
CA GLY A 292 7.64 25.44 11.85
C GLY A 292 8.01 26.90 11.58
N LEU A 293 7.02 27.75 11.27
CA LEU A 293 7.21 29.19 11.09
C LEU A 293 7.71 29.88 12.36
N VAL A 294 7.14 29.55 13.53
CA VAL A 294 7.57 30.11 14.81
C VAL A 294 9.00 29.71 15.15
N ILE A 295 9.38 28.46 14.92
CA ILE A 295 10.75 27.96 15.13
C ILE A 295 11.72 28.71 14.22
N LEU A 296 11.41 28.83 12.93
CA LEU A 296 12.22 29.54 11.96
C LEU A 296 12.36 31.03 12.32
N TYR A 297 11.26 31.69 12.71
CA TYR A 297 11.27 33.08 13.18
C TYR A 297 12.19 33.24 14.38
N ARG A 298 12.02 32.42 15.42
CA ARG A 298 12.87 32.46 16.61
C ARG A 298 14.33 32.24 16.26
N ARG A 299 14.62 31.30 15.36
CA ARG A 299 15.98 31.03 14.89
C ARG A 299 16.58 32.23 14.18
N ASN A 300 15.82 32.90 13.31
CA ASN A 300 16.28 34.07 12.58
C ASN A 300 16.71 35.22 13.52
N PHE A 301 16.05 35.36 14.68
CA PHE A 301 16.40 36.35 15.70
C PHE A 301 17.32 35.81 16.81
N ASN A 302 17.96 34.64 16.62
CA ASN A 302 18.80 33.97 17.61
C ASN A 302 18.14 33.80 19.00
N LEU A 303 16.81 33.69 19.02
CA LEU A 303 16.03 33.45 20.23
C LEU A 303 16.10 31.96 20.61
N PRO A 304 16.04 31.61 21.91
CA PRO A 304 15.99 30.22 22.32
C PRO A 304 14.70 29.56 21.78
N LEU A 305 14.84 28.34 21.24
CA LEU A 305 13.74 27.56 20.67
C LEU A 305 12.61 27.39 21.69
N TRP A 306 12.96 27.00 22.91
CA TRP A 306 12.06 27.07 24.05
C TRP A 306 12.20 28.43 24.71
N PRO A 307 11.12 29.22 24.85
CA PRO A 307 11.16 30.39 25.72
C PRO A 307 11.49 29.86 27.12
N ARG A 308 12.73 30.07 27.56
CA ARG A 308 13.15 29.70 28.90
C ARG A 308 12.17 30.36 29.86
N PHE A 309 11.52 29.57 30.73
CA PHE A 309 10.90 30.07 31.96
C PHE A 309 12.02 30.74 32.79
N GLN A 310 12.37 31.98 32.45
CA GLN A 310 13.46 32.76 33.04
C GLN A 310 13.12 33.33 34.43
N ILE A 311 12.06 32.83 35.08
CA ILE A 311 11.72 33.22 36.46
C ILE A 311 12.81 32.71 37.43
N ALA A 312 13.38 31.52 37.20
CA ALA A 312 14.34 30.93 38.13
C ALA A 312 15.76 31.56 38.10
N TYR A 313 16.18 32.17 36.97
CA TYR A 313 17.52 32.76 36.87
C TYR A 313 17.59 34.19 37.41
N ARG A 314 16.54 35.00 37.21
CA ARG A 314 16.45 36.36 37.80
C ARG A 314 16.24 36.33 39.33
N LEU A 315 15.45 35.37 39.84
CA LEU A 315 15.25 35.26 41.30
C LEU A 315 16.50 34.80 42.05
N ARG A 316 17.44 34.10 41.39
CA ARG A 316 18.71 33.70 42.01
C ARG A 316 19.74 34.83 42.09
N GLN A 317 19.64 35.83 41.21
CA GLN A 317 20.47 37.04 41.28
C GLN A 317 19.93 38.08 42.26
N LEU A 318 18.61 38.14 42.50
CA LEU A 318 18.00 39.02 43.51
C LEU A 318 18.09 38.49 44.95
N LYS A 319 18.49 37.23 45.14
CA LYS A 319 18.66 36.62 46.47
C LYS A 319 20.12 36.62 46.98
N ASN A 320 21.06 37.00 46.11
CA ASN A 320 22.51 36.99 46.37
C ASN A 320 23.16 38.38 46.16
N GLY A 321 22.37 39.45 46.07
CA GLY A 321 22.82 40.85 46.07
C GLY A 321 22.06 41.60 47.15
#